data_AF-W7YYW1-F1
#
_entry.id   AF-W7YYW1-F1
#
_cell.length_a   1.000
_cell.length_b   1.000
_cell.length_c   1.000
_cell.angle_alpha   90.00
_cell.angle_beta   90.00
_cell.angle_gamma   90.00
#
_symmetry.space_group_name_H-M   'P 1'
#
loop_
_entity.id
_entity.type
_entity.pdbx_description
1 polymer ?
#
loop_
_entity_poly.entity_id
_entity_poly.type
_entity_poly.pdbx_seq_one_letter_code
_entity_poly.pdbx_strand_id
1 'polypeptide(L)'
;MLVGTRKLMTERGIEMKGALSAMNQLEEAGKTAMLVAVDGKYAGMVAVADTIKETSREAVSRLTDMGIEVVMITGDNVRTANAIAEQAGITRVLAEVLPEGKAEEVRKLQQSGKRIAMVGDGINDAPALATADIGMAIGTGTDVAMEAADVTLMRGDLNAIADAILMSRKTMGNIKQNLFWALAIMRWVFLSRRQGFSLHGSRERLWHSVRYQSC
;
A
#
# COMPACT_ATOMS: atom_id res chain seq x y z
N MET A 1 -11.80 -33.79 -22.79
CA MET A 1 -10.62 -32.91 -22.61
C MET A 1 -10.62 -32.38 -21.19
N LEU A 2 -9.49 -32.44 -20.49
CA LEU A 2 -9.31 -32.04 -19.10
C LEU A 2 -8.11 -31.09 -18.99
N VAL A 3 -8.28 -29.97 -18.28
CA VAL A 3 -7.21 -28.99 -18.05
C VAL A 3 -7.15 -28.72 -16.55
N GLY A 4 -5.97 -28.75 -15.94
CA GLY A 4 -5.84 -28.41 -14.52
C GLY A 4 -4.49 -28.73 -13.90
N THR A 5 -4.48 -28.74 -12.57
CA THR A 5 -3.27 -28.92 -11.75
C THR A 5 -2.85 -30.39 -11.66
N ARG A 6 -1.64 -30.63 -11.15
CA ARG A 6 -1.11 -31.98 -10.85
C ARG A 6 -2.10 -32.83 -10.05
N LYS A 7 -2.75 -32.22 -9.05
CA LYS A 7 -3.71 -32.90 -8.18
C LYS A 7 -4.90 -33.45 -8.98
N LEU A 8 -5.46 -32.64 -9.87
CA LEU A 8 -6.58 -33.03 -10.72
C LEU A 8 -6.23 -34.19 -11.67
N MET A 9 -5.00 -34.21 -12.20
CA MET A 9 -4.54 -35.28 -13.10
C MET A 9 -4.38 -36.60 -12.36
N THR A 10 -3.83 -36.58 -11.15
CA THR A 10 -3.68 -37.77 -10.30
C THR A 10 -5.04 -38.33 -9.86
N GLU A 11 -5.99 -37.46 -9.49
CA GLU A 11 -7.36 -37.86 -9.14
C GLU A 11 -8.10 -38.55 -10.30
N ARG A 12 -7.75 -38.21 -11.54
CA ARG A 12 -8.31 -38.81 -12.76
C ARG A 12 -7.50 -40.00 -13.29
N GLY A 13 -6.45 -40.42 -12.57
CA GLY A 13 -5.62 -41.57 -12.95
C GLY A 13 -4.80 -41.37 -14.22
N ILE A 14 -4.48 -40.12 -14.59
CA ILE A 14 -3.77 -39.80 -15.82
C ILE A 14 -2.26 -39.87 -15.59
N GLU A 15 -1.55 -40.73 -16.32
CA GLU A 15 -0.09 -40.84 -16.24
C GLU A 15 0.60 -39.60 -16.85
N MET A 16 1.50 -38.99 -16.07
CA MET A 16 2.23 -37.77 -16.43
C MET A 16 3.74 -38.02 -16.61
N LYS A 17 4.13 -39.04 -17.40
CA LYS A 17 5.55 -39.40 -17.60
C LYS A 17 6.34 -38.22 -18.17
N GLY A 18 7.38 -37.77 -17.47
CA GLY A 18 8.29 -36.69 -17.88
C GLY A 18 7.72 -35.27 -17.81
N ALA A 19 6.39 -35.10 -17.82
CA ALA A 19 5.73 -33.79 -17.75
C ALA A 19 6.01 -33.04 -16.44
N LEU A 20 6.20 -33.76 -15.33
CA LEU A 20 6.48 -33.17 -14.03
C LEU A 20 7.77 -32.34 -14.01
N SER A 21 8.81 -32.78 -14.71
CA SER A 21 10.08 -32.05 -14.75
C SER A 21 9.98 -30.77 -15.57
N ALA A 22 9.31 -30.83 -16.73
CA ALA A 22 9.07 -29.65 -17.56
C ALA A 22 8.13 -28.65 -16.87
N MET A 23 7.11 -29.14 -16.16
CA MET A 23 6.22 -28.32 -15.34
C MET A 23 7.00 -27.59 -14.25
N ASN A 24 7.87 -28.30 -13.52
CA ASN A 24 8.71 -27.68 -12.48
C ASN A 24 9.63 -26.59 -13.07
N GLN A 25 10.25 -26.82 -14.23
CA GLN A 25 11.10 -25.80 -14.89
C GLN A 25 10.32 -24.54 -15.30
N LEU A 26 9.07 -24.72 -15.74
CA LEU A 26 8.21 -23.59 -16.10
C LEU A 26 7.73 -22.83 -14.86
N GLU A 27 7.41 -23.53 -13.78
CA GLU A 27 7.06 -22.92 -12.48
C GLU A 27 8.26 -22.19 -11.87
N GLU A 28 9.48 -22.74 -11.95
CA GLU A 28 10.73 -22.08 -11.55
C GLU A 28 10.99 -20.81 -12.37
N ALA A 29 10.59 -20.81 -13.65
CA ALA A 29 10.63 -19.62 -14.49
C ALA A 29 9.49 -18.62 -14.22
N GLY A 30 8.70 -18.82 -13.15
CA GLY A 30 7.60 -17.93 -12.76
C GLY A 30 6.34 -18.07 -13.63
N LYS A 31 6.18 -19.19 -14.34
CA LYS A 31 5.01 -19.43 -15.20
C LYS A 31 4.05 -20.39 -14.53
N THR A 32 2.76 -20.07 -14.57
CA THR A 32 1.71 -20.98 -14.13
C THR A 32 1.47 -22.03 -15.20
N ALA A 33 1.92 -23.26 -14.93
CA ALA A 33 1.79 -24.38 -15.84
C ALA A 33 0.50 -25.18 -15.55
N MET A 34 -0.33 -25.35 -16.58
CA MET A 34 -1.55 -26.17 -16.56
C MET A 34 -1.35 -27.39 -17.45
N LEU A 35 -1.70 -28.56 -16.94
CA LEU A 35 -1.60 -29.81 -17.68
C LEU A 35 -2.88 -30.01 -18.51
N VAL A 36 -2.74 -30.57 -19.70
CA VAL A 36 -3.84 -30.86 -20.63
C VAL A 36 -3.88 -32.35 -20.92
N ALA A 37 -5.06 -32.94 -20.79
CA ALA A 37 -5.32 -34.33 -21.14
C ALA A 37 -6.49 -34.45 -22.12
N VAL A 38 -6.34 -35.34 -23.09
CA VAL A 38 -7.35 -35.68 -24.11
C VAL A 38 -7.58 -37.19 -24.03
N ASP A 39 -8.85 -37.59 -23.95
CA ASP A 39 -9.27 -39.01 -23.87
C ASP A 39 -8.56 -39.83 -22.77
N GLY A 40 -8.38 -39.22 -21.59
CA GLY A 40 -7.75 -39.87 -20.43
C GLY A 40 -6.22 -40.03 -20.53
N LYS A 41 -5.60 -39.47 -21.57
CA LYS A 41 -4.14 -39.47 -21.75
C LYS A 41 -3.59 -38.05 -21.69
N TYR A 42 -2.41 -37.90 -21.10
CA TYR A 42 -1.67 -36.65 -21.14
C TYR A 42 -1.38 -36.25 -22.60
N ALA A 43 -1.79 -35.05 -22.98
CA ALA A 43 -1.64 -34.52 -24.33
C ALA A 43 -0.57 -33.40 -24.40
N GLY A 44 -0.38 -32.65 -23.31
CA GLY A 44 0.58 -31.55 -23.27
C GLY A 44 0.38 -30.65 -22.06
N MET A 45 1.06 -29.51 -22.05
CA MET A 45 0.90 -28.48 -21.02
C MET A 45 0.85 -27.09 -21.64
N VAL A 46 0.13 -26.19 -20.98
CA VAL A 46 0.04 -24.77 -21.32
C VAL A 46 0.67 -23.99 -20.18
N ALA A 47 1.66 -23.16 -20.48
CA ALA A 47 2.27 -22.27 -19.52
C ALA A 47 1.77 -20.85 -19.76
N VAL A 48 1.15 -20.25 -18.74
CA VAL A 48 0.79 -18.84 -18.74
C VAL A 48 1.84 -18.13 -17.90
N ALA A 49 2.56 -17.19 -18.51
CA ALA A 49 3.47 -16.32 -17.78
C ALA A 49 2.67 -15.12 -17.30
N ASP A 50 2.51 -14.98 -15.98
CA ASP A 50 2.08 -13.69 -15.43
C ASP A 50 3.33 -12.83 -15.32
N THR A 51 3.57 -12.03 -16.36
CA THR A 51 4.79 -11.22 -16.43
C THR A 51 4.70 -10.07 -15.46
N ILE A 52 5.65 -10.01 -14.53
CA ILE A 52 5.86 -8.86 -13.66
C ILE A 52 6.05 -7.63 -14.55
N LYS A 53 5.36 -6.54 -14.22
CA LYS A 53 5.58 -5.26 -14.91
C LYS A 53 7.02 -4.83 -14.68
N GLU A 54 7.70 -4.37 -15.73
CA GLU A 54 9.10 -3.91 -15.64
C GLU A 54 9.30 -2.83 -14.56
N THR A 55 8.27 -1.99 -14.32
CA THR A 55 8.30 -0.95 -13.28
C THR A 55 8.19 -1.48 -11.84
N SER A 56 7.85 -2.75 -11.64
CA SER A 56 7.66 -3.32 -10.30
C SER A 56 8.95 -3.36 -9.50
N ARG A 57 10.06 -3.77 -10.14
CA ARG A 57 11.38 -3.81 -9.48
C ARG A 57 11.83 -2.42 -9.05
N GLU A 58 11.65 -1.42 -9.92
CA GLU A 58 11.96 -0.02 -9.59
C GLU A 58 11.10 0.47 -8.42
N ALA A 59 9.79 0.21 -8.45
CA ALA A 59 8.89 0.61 -7.38
C ALA A 59 9.26 -0.02 -6.03
N VAL A 60 9.59 -1.31 -5.99
CA VAL A 60 10.04 -2.01 -4.77
C VAL A 60 11.35 -1.43 -4.25
N SER A 61 12.31 -1.15 -5.15
CA SER A 61 13.57 -0.50 -4.77
C SER A 61 13.30 0.86 -4.12
N ARG A 62 12.50 1.71 -4.76
CA ARG A 62 12.16 3.04 -4.23
C ARG A 62 11.48 2.98 -2.87
N LEU A 63 10.56 2.03 -2.66
CA LEU A 63 9.91 1.84 -1.36
C LEU A 63 10.91 1.38 -0.29
N THR A 64 11.81 0.47 -0.65
CA THR A 64 12.87 -0.03 0.24
C THR A 64 13.84 1.10 0.62
N ASP A 65 14.25 1.93 -0.34
CA ASP A 65 15.10 3.11 -0.12
C ASP A 65 14.42 4.15 0.80
N MET A 66 13.08 4.19 0.81
CA MET A 66 12.30 5.02 1.73
C MET A 66 12.15 4.44 3.14
N GLY A 67 12.78 3.27 3.41
CA GLY A 67 12.74 2.53 4.67
C GLY A 67 11.45 1.74 4.87
N ILE A 68 10.74 1.39 3.80
CA ILE A 68 9.48 0.66 3.86
C ILE A 68 9.74 -0.81 3.51
N GLU A 69 9.34 -1.72 4.41
CA GLU A 69 9.38 -3.16 4.13
C GLU A 69 8.26 -3.53 3.16
N VAL A 70 8.62 -4.15 2.04
CA VAL A 70 7.66 -4.67 1.05
C VAL A 70 7.46 -6.16 1.29
N VAL A 71 6.20 -6.58 1.38
CA VAL A 71 5.80 -7.98 1.57
C VAL A 71 4.85 -8.37 0.45
N MET A 72 5.11 -9.50 -0.21
CA MET A 72 4.22 -10.06 -1.22
C MET A 72 3.24 -11.05 -0.57
N ILE A 73 1.95 -10.93 -0.89
CA ILE A 73 0.91 -11.88 -0.49
C ILE A 73 0.26 -12.43 -1.76
N THR A 74 0.33 -13.74 -1.99
CA THR A 74 -0.26 -14.40 -3.16
C THR A 74 -0.91 -15.73 -2.80
N GLY A 75 -1.90 -16.13 -3.60
CA GLY A 75 -2.51 -17.46 -3.57
C GLY A 75 -1.75 -18.50 -4.40
N ASP A 76 -0.72 -18.09 -5.14
CA ASP A 76 0.11 -19.01 -5.93
C ASP A 76 0.95 -19.93 -5.05
N ASN A 77 1.47 -20.98 -5.68
CA ASN A 77 2.39 -21.90 -5.03
C ASN A 77 3.67 -21.17 -4.58
N VAL A 78 4.33 -21.72 -3.56
CA VAL A 78 5.56 -21.14 -2.97
C VAL A 78 6.67 -20.91 -4.00
N ARG A 79 6.81 -21.77 -5.01
CA ARG A 79 7.91 -21.69 -5.99
C ARG A 79 7.73 -20.51 -6.94
N THR A 80 6.56 -20.42 -7.55
CA THR A 80 6.16 -19.32 -8.43
C THR A 80 6.22 -18.00 -7.67
N ALA A 81 5.69 -17.95 -6.45
CA ALA A 81 5.72 -16.75 -5.62
C ALA A 81 7.16 -16.28 -5.32
N ASN A 82 8.06 -17.19 -4.98
CA ASN A 82 9.47 -16.87 -4.72
C ASN A 82 10.20 -16.41 -5.99
N ALA A 83 9.97 -17.08 -7.12
CA ALA A 83 10.55 -16.69 -8.40
C ALA A 83 10.11 -15.27 -8.81
N ILE A 84 8.83 -14.94 -8.60
CA ILE A 84 8.30 -13.61 -8.87
C ILE A 84 8.87 -12.58 -7.90
N ALA A 85 8.94 -12.91 -6.61
CA ALA A 85 9.50 -12.02 -5.60
C ALA A 85 10.98 -11.70 -5.84
N GLU A 86 11.79 -12.67 -6.24
CA GLU A 86 13.20 -12.48 -6.59
C GLU A 86 13.36 -11.54 -7.80
N GLN A 87 12.52 -11.72 -8.82
CA GLN A 87 12.49 -10.81 -9.97
C GLN A 87 12.10 -9.38 -9.56
N ALA A 88 11.12 -9.22 -8.66
CA ALA A 88 10.68 -7.92 -8.15
C ALA A 88 11.62 -7.31 -7.08
N GLY A 89 12.56 -8.07 -6.51
CA GLY A 89 13.42 -7.62 -5.41
C GLY A 89 12.75 -7.63 -4.03
N ILE A 90 11.74 -8.47 -3.83
CA ILE A 90 10.98 -8.59 -2.58
C ILE A 90 11.58 -9.69 -1.71
N THR A 91 11.89 -9.38 -0.46
CA THR A 91 12.56 -10.30 0.48
C THR A 91 11.59 -11.16 1.28
N ARG A 92 10.35 -10.73 1.46
CA ARG A 92 9.35 -11.42 2.27
C ARG A 92 8.12 -11.78 1.45
N VAL A 93 7.78 -13.07 1.42
CA VAL A 93 6.69 -13.64 0.62
C VAL A 93 5.79 -14.50 1.50
N LEU A 94 4.48 -14.30 1.37
CA LEU A 94 3.43 -15.12 1.95
C LEU A 94 2.67 -15.76 0.77
N ALA A 95 2.95 -17.02 0.50
CA ALA A 95 2.36 -17.79 -0.60
C ALA A 95 1.26 -18.73 -0.12
N GLU A 96 0.46 -19.26 -1.04
CA GLU A 96 -0.67 -20.17 -0.78
C GLU A 96 -1.73 -19.57 0.17
N VAL A 97 -1.89 -18.25 0.14
CA VAL A 97 -2.86 -17.53 0.98
C VAL A 97 -4.21 -17.44 0.26
N LEU A 98 -5.25 -18.03 0.86
CA LEU A 98 -6.63 -17.92 0.38
C LEU A 98 -7.14 -16.46 0.51
N PRO A 99 -8.11 -16.02 -0.32
CA PRO A 99 -8.67 -14.66 -0.24
C PRO A 99 -9.13 -14.28 1.17
N GLU A 100 -9.78 -15.19 1.89
CA GLU A 100 -10.25 -14.99 3.27
C GLU A 100 -9.07 -14.88 4.27
N GLY A 101 -7.96 -15.55 3.95
CA GLY A 101 -6.74 -15.55 4.76
C GLY A 101 -5.90 -14.28 4.64
N LYS A 102 -6.06 -13.51 3.54
CA LYS A 102 -5.27 -12.28 3.32
C LYS A 102 -5.52 -11.23 4.41
N ALA A 103 -6.77 -11.04 4.82
CA ALA A 103 -7.12 -10.08 5.87
C ALA A 103 -6.52 -10.48 7.24
N GLU A 104 -6.47 -11.78 7.53
CA GLU A 104 -5.86 -12.28 8.77
C GLU A 104 -4.34 -12.10 8.77
N GLU A 105 -3.67 -12.32 7.64
CA GLU A 105 -2.23 -12.04 7.52
C GLU A 105 -1.92 -10.54 7.68
N VAL A 106 -2.73 -9.65 7.12
CA VAL A 106 -2.63 -8.20 7.35
C VAL A 106 -2.77 -7.89 8.84
N ARG A 107 -3.76 -8.47 9.51
CA ARG A 107 -3.98 -8.26 10.94
C ARG A 107 -2.80 -8.76 11.80
N LYS A 108 -2.21 -9.92 11.47
CA LYS A 108 -0.99 -10.41 12.14
C LYS A 108 0.18 -9.45 11.96
N LEU A 109 0.33 -8.87 10.77
CA LEU A 109 1.37 -7.86 10.52
C LEU A 109 1.11 -6.58 11.31
N GLN A 110 -0.13 -6.13 11.43
CA GLN A 110 -0.49 -4.97 12.26
C GLN A 110 -0.21 -5.21 13.74
N GLN A 111 -0.50 -6.42 14.25
CA GLN A 111 -0.21 -6.81 15.64
C GLN A 111 1.29 -6.75 15.98
N SER A 112 2.18 -6.81 14.98
CA SER A 112 3.62 -6.59 15.18
C SER A 112 4.01 -5.12 15.46
N GLY A 113 3.03 -4.21 15.54
CA GLY A 113 3.22 -2.79 15.79
C GLY A 113 3.61 -1.98 14.55
N LYS A 114 3.52 -2.58 13.36
CA LYS A 114 3.78 -1.91 12.08
C LYS A 114 2.49 -1.28 11.55
N ARG A 115 2.62 -0.15 10.86
CA ARG A 115 1.54 0.40 10.04
C ARG A 115 1.58 -0.22 8.66
N ILE A 116 0.48 -0.80 8.24
CA ILE A 116 0.38 -1.61 7.03
C ILE A 116 -0.40 -0.86 5.97
N ALA A 117 0.22 -0.66 4.81
CA ALA A 117 -0.47 -0.28 3.60
C ALA A 117 -0.67 -1.53 2.75
N MET A 118 -1.90 -1.83 2.36
CA MET A 118 -2.21 -2.94 1.46
C MET A 118 -2.47 -2.42 0.06
N VAL A 119 -1.94 -3.12 -0.94
CA VAL A 119 -2.08 -2.79 -2.35
C VAL A 119 -2.70 -3.98 -3.06
N GLY A 120 -3.79 -3.78 -3.81
CA GLY A 120 -4.50 -4.88 -4.49
C GLY A 120 -5.37 -4.42 -5.66
N ASP A 121 -6.01 -5.37 -6.33
CA ASP A 121 -6.91 -5.12 -7.46
C ASP A 121 -8.31 -4.59 -7.04
N GLY A 122 -8.61 -4.64 -5.74
CA GLY A 122 -9.86 -4.16 -5.15
C GLY A 122 -11.06 -5.09 -5.31
N ILE A 123 -10.96 -6.15 -6.14
CA ILE A 123 -12.06 -7.13 -6.33
C ILE A 123 -11.87 -8.32 -5.39
N ASN A 124 -10.67 -8.92 -5.42
CA ASN A 124 -10.36 -10.11 -4.61
C ASN A 124 -9.78 -9.74 -3.24
N ASP A 125 -9.26 -8.52 -3.13
CA ASP A 125 -8.49 -8.05 -1.98
C ASP A 125 -9.28 -7.08 -1.09
N ALA A 126 -10.56 -6.82 -1.37
CA ALA A 126 -11.36 -5.83 -0.64
C ALA A 126 -11.37 -6.01 0.89
N PRO A 127 -11.55 -7.22 1.45
CA PRO A 127 -11.51 -7.40 2.91
C PRO A 127 -10.15 -7.06 3.54
N ALA A 128 -9.07 -7.32 2.80
CA ALA A 128 -7.72 -7.10 3.26
C ALA A 128 -7.31 -5.62 3.10
N LEU A 129 -7.77 -4.95 2.04
CA LEU A 129 -7.68 -3.49 1.86
C LEU A 129 -8.37 -2.73 2.99
N ALA A 130 -9.58 -3.15 3.38
CA ALA A 130 -10.34 -2.54 4.47
C ALA A 130 -9.74 -2.82 5.87
N THR A 131 -8.94 -3.88 6.02
CA THR A 131 -8.28 -4.21 7.29
C THR A 131 -6.97 -3.44 7.48
N ALA A 132 -6.30 -3.08 6.39
CA ALA A 132 -5.04 -2.34 6.42
C ALA A 132 -5.21 -0.92 7.01
N ASP A 133 -4.12 -0.32 7.49
CA ASP A 133 -4.15 1.09 7.92
C ASP A 133 -4.38 2.05 6.74
N ILE A 134 -3.95 1.63 5.55
CA ILE A 134 -4.19 2.32 4.28
C ILE A 134 -4.45 1.26 3.21
N GLY A 135 -5.65 1.26 2.63
CA GLY A 135 -5.99 0.46 1.46
C GLY A 135 -5.68 1.22 0.16
N MET A 136 -4.91 0.60 -0.74
CA MET A 136 -4.58 1.15 -2.05
C MET A 136 -5.06 0.21 -3.17
N ALA A 137 -6.00 0.66 -4.00
CA ALA A 137 -6.45 -0.10 -5.16
C ALA A 137 -5.67 0.28 -6.43
N ILE A 138 -5.31 -0.71 -7.26
CA ILE A 138 -4.69 -0.53 -8.57
C ILE A 138 -5.64 -1.03 -9.65
N GLY A 139 -6.02 -0.17 -10.60
CA GLY A 139 -6.78 -0.61 -11.77
C GLY A 139 -7.69 0.46 -12.37
N THR A 140 -8.29 0.11 -13.51
CA THR A 140 -9.16 1.00 -14.30
C THR A 140 -10.60 1.02 -13.79
N GLY A 141 -10.80 1.22 -12.48
CA GLY A 141 -12.10 1.60 -11.91
C GLY A 141 -13.25 0.62 -12.18
N THR A 142 -13.24 -0.55 -11.52
CA THR A 142 -14.51 -1.19 -11.15
C THR A 142 -15.03 -0.48 -9.89
N ASP A 143 -16.31 -0.16 -9.84
CA ASP A 143 -16.91 0.66 -8.76
C ASP A 143 -16.63 0.10 -7.35
N VAL A 144 -16.56 -1.23 -7.24
CA VAL A 144 -16.27 -1.95 -5.98
C VAL A 144 -14.87 -1.65 -5.44
N ALA A 145 -13.87 -1.50 -6.32
CA ALA A 145 -12.50 -1.19 -5.90
C ALA A 145 -12.35 0.26 -5.42
N MET A 146 -13.16 1.18 -5.95
CA MET A 146 -13.17 2.59 -5.54
C MET A 146 -13.85 2.81 -4.18
N GLU A 147 -14.83 1.98 -3.82
CA GLU A 147 -15.51 2.11 -2.53
C GLU A 147 -14.73 1.51 -1.35
N ALA A 148 -13.86 0.52 -1.61
CA ALA A 148 -13.17 -0.23 -0.55
C ALA A 148 -11.76 0.27 -0.21
N ALA A 149 -11.17 1.18 -1.00
CA ALA A 149 -9.80 1.65 -0.82
C ALA A 149 -9.71 3.15 -0.50
N ASP A 150 -8.81 3.53 0.41
CA ASP A 150 -8.54 4.93 0.76
C ASP A 150 -7.89 5.70 -0.39
N VAL A 151 -7.09 5.00 -1.22
CA VAL A 151 -6.38 5.58 -2.36
C VAL A 151 -6.55 4.69 -3.58
N THR A 152 -7.02 5.28 -4.69
CA THR A 152 -7.14 4.57 -5.97
C THR A 152 -6.09 5.07 -6.96
N LEU A 153 -5.27 4.17 -7.47
CA LEU A 153 -4.27 4.44 -8.51
C LEU A 153 -4.89 4.22 -9.89
N MET A 154 -5.21 5.32 -10.57
CA MET A 154 -5.82 5.29 -11.91
C MET A 154 -4.90 4.71 -12.98
N ARG A 155 -3.58 4.78 -12.78
CA ARG A 155 -2.59 4.17 -13.66
C ARG A 155 -2.12 2.88 -13.02
N GLY A 156 -2.03 1.81 -13.80
CA GLY A 156 -1.51 0.51 -13.34
C GLY A 156 0.00 0.50 -13.06
N ASP A 157 0.61 1.64 -12.74
CA ASP A 157 2.04 1.77 -12.46
C ASP A 157 2.28 1.83 -10.96
N LEU A 158 3.09 0.89 -10.45
CA LEU A 158 3.42 0.76 -9.04
C LEU A 158 4.28 1.92 -8.52
N ASN A 159 4.99 2.63 -9.41
CA ASN A 159 5.74 3.83 -9.05
C ASN A 159 4.87 4.91 -8.39
N ALA A 160 3.58 4.96 -8.76
CA ALA A 160 2.64 5.92 -8.18
C ALA A 160 2.43 5.72 -6.67
N ILE A 161 2.69 4.52 -6.13
CA ILE A 161 2.64 4.26 -4.68
C ILE A 161 3.76 5.03 -3.98
N ALA A 162 4.98 4.91 -4.50
CA ALA A 162 6.14 5.62 -3.95
C ALA A 162 5.94 7.14 -4.04
N ASP A 163 5.40 7.63 -5.17
CA ASP A 163 5.07 9.05 -5.36
C ASP A 163 4.02 9.53 -4.35
N ALA A 164 2.93 8.78 -4.16
CA ALA A 164 1.90 9.12 -3.19
C ALA A 164 2.45 9.23 -1.77
N ILE A 165 3.30 8.30 -1.34
CA ILE A 165 3.93 8.34 -0.02
C ILE A 165 4.90 9.51 0.10
N LEU A 166 5.70 9.78 -0.93
CA LEU A 166 6.64 10.91 -0.96
C LEU A 166 5.89 12.24 -0.87
N MET A 167 4.82 12.40 -1.65
CA MET A 167 3.96 13.57 -1.63
C MET A 167 3.29 13.75 -0.27
N SER A 168 2.76 12.67 0.32
CA SER A 168 2.15 12.68 1.65
C SER A 168 3.16 13.16 2.72
N ARG A 169 4.39 12.65 2.71
CA ARG A 169 5.46 13.09 3.64
C ARG A 169 5.77 14.59 3.49
N LYS A 170 5.88 15.10 2.25
CA LYS A 170 6.12 16.54 1.97
C LYS A 170 4.95 17.41 2.45
N THR A 171 3.72 17.01 2.12
CA THR A 171 2.50 17.73 2.54
C THR A 171 2.38 17.77 4.05
N MET A 172 2.62 16.66 4.76
CA MET A 172 2.60 16.64 6.22
C MET A 172 3.68 17.52 6.84
N GLY A 173 4.85 17.64 6.20
CA GLY A 173 5.89 18.60 6.60
C GLY A 173 5.38 20.04 6.55
N ASN A 174 4.76 20.43 5.43
CA ASN A 174 4.19 21.78 5.26
C ASN A 174 3.05 22.05 6.26
N ILE A 175 2.17 21.08 6.50
CA ILE A 175 1.08 21.21 7.48
C ILE A 175 1.64 21.44 8.89
N LYS A 176 2.65 20.67 9.30
CA LYS A 176 3.29 20.84 10.61
C LYS A 176 3.94 22.20 10.77
N GLN A 177 4.60 22.71 9.73
CA GLN A 177 5.19 24.05 9.72
C GLN A 177 4.11 25.14 9.82
N ASN A 178 3.05 25.05 9.01
CA ASN A 178 1.95 26.01 9.04
C ASN A 178 1.27 26.03 10.42
N LEU A 179 0.98 24.86 10.99
CA LEU A 179 0.37 24.75 12.31
C LEU A 179 1.29 25.27 13.42
N PHE A 180 2.59 24.99 13.33
CA PHE A 180 3.58 25.52 14.25
C PHE A 180 3.60 27.06 14.24
N TRP A 181 3.64 27.67 13.05
CA TRP A 181 3.61 29.13 12.91
C TRP A 181 2.30 29.73 13.42
N ALA A 182 1.15 29.13 13.09
CA ALA A 182 -0.14 29.58 13.58
C ALA A 182 -0.23 29.56 15.11
N LEU A 183 0.21 28.46 15.74
CA LEU A 183 0.23 28.33 17.21
C LEU A 183 1.23 29.29 17.86
N ALA A 184 2.41 29.49 17.26
CA ALA A 184 3.42 30.41 17.75
C ALA A 184 2.94 31.87 17.70
N ILE A 185 2.35 32.30 16.59
CA ILE A 185 1.78 33.65 16.43
C ILE A 185 0.62 33.84 17.41
N MET A 186 -0.29 32.86 17.52
CA MET A 186 -1.43 32.94 18.45
C MET A 186 -0.94 33.07 19.90
N ARG A 187 0.04 32.27 20.31
CA ARG A 187 0.67 32.35 21.63
C ARG A 187 1.33 33.72 21.85
N TRP A 188 2.06 34.23 20.87
CA TRP A 188 2.74 35.52 20.96
C TRP A 188 1.73 36.68 21.12
N VAL A 189 0.68 36.71 20.29
CA VAL A 189 -0.39 37.72 20.39
C VAL A 189 -1.07 37.66 21.76
N PHE A 190 -1.37 36.46 22.26
CA PHE A 190 -1.99 36.28 23.57
C PHE A 190 -1.10 36.76 24.72
N LEU A 191 0.19 36.44 24.69
CA LEU A 191 1.16 36.88 25.69
C LEU A 191 1.34 38.42 25.66
N SER A 192 1.41 39.02 24.47
CA SER A 192 1.51 40.47 24.30
C SER A 192 0.27 41.20 24.84
N ARG A 193 -0.94 40.66 24.62
CA ARG A 193 -2.17 41.22 25.20
C ARG A 193 -2.23 41.07 26.72
N ARG A 194 -1.66 39.99 27.26
CA ARG A 194 -1.66 39.72 28.71
C ARG A 194 -0.65 40.60 29.47
N GLN A 195 0.44 41.02 28.82
CA GLN A 195 1.42 41.95 29.40
C GLN A 195 1.09 43.44 29.12
N GLY A 196 0.14 43.72 28.21
CA GLY A 196 -0.22 45.07 27.76
C GLY A 196 -1.53 45.62 28.31
N PHE A 197 -1.71 45.63 29.64
CA PHE A 197 -2.77 46.42 30.30
C PHE A 197 -2.26 47.06 31.60
N SER A 198 -1.17 47.83 31.52
CA SER A 198 -0.71 48.71 32.62
C SER A 198 -0.16 50.05 32.11
N LEU A 199 -0.67 50.55 30.98
CA LEU A 199 -0.29 51.87 30.42
C LEU A 199 -1.51 52.66 29.93
N HIS A 200 -2.56 52.76 30.76
CA HIS A 200 -3.67 53.70 30.53
C HIS A 200 -4.02 54.59 31.74
N GLY A 201 -3.29 54.52 32.86
CA GLY A 201 -3.57 55.30 34.07
C GLY A 201 -2.97 56.71 34.15
N SER A 202 -2.30 57.20 33.09
CA SER A 202 -1.50 58.44 33.16
C SER A 202 -1.85 59.51 32.12
N ARG A 203 -3.05 59.48 31.53
CA ARG A 203 -3.51 60.50 30.56
C ARG A 203 -4.64 61.41 31.04
N GLU A 204 -5.32 61.08 32.14
CA GLU A 204 -6.41 61.93 32.67
C GLU A 204 -5.95 63.06 33.61
N ARG A 205 -4.71 63.02 34.11
CA ARG A 205 -4.22 64.04 35.08
C ARG A 205 -3.81 65.39 34.45
N LEU A 206 -3.65 65.48 33.13
CA LEU A 206 -3.22 66.71 32.46
C LEU A 206 -4.38 67.64 32.06
N TRP A 207 -5.61 67.13 31.94
CA TRP A 207 -6.78 67.93 31.53
C TRP A 207 -7.44 68.70 32.67
N HIS A 208 -7.18 68.35 33.93
CA HIS A 208 -7.75 69.04 35.09
C HIS A 208 -6.97 70.29 35.53
N SER A 209 -5.73 70.49 35.05
CA SER A 209 -4.91 71.67 35.45
C SER A 209 -5.12 72.92 34.56
N VAL A 210 -5.77 72.79 33.40
CA VAL A 210 -5.91 73.89 32.42
C VAL A 210 -7.25 74.64 32.56
N ARG A 211 -8.17 74.23 33.46
CA ARG A 211 -9.47 74.89 33.66
C ARG A 211 -9.54 75.90 34.82
N TYR A 212 -8.44 76.17 35.52
CA TYR A 212 -8.45 77.05 36.72
C TYR A 212 -7.57 78.30 36.58
N GLN A 213 -7.42 78.84 35.37
CA GLN A 213 -6.59 80.04 35.13
C GLN A 213 -7.23 81.05 34.17
N SER A 214 -8.56 81.15 34.19
CA SER A 214 -9.29 82.20 33.46
C SER A 214 -10.50 82.67 34.27
N CYS A 215 -10.22 83.45 35.31
CA CYS A 215 -11.09 84.46 35.91
C CYS A 215 -10.19 85.62 36.36
#